data_AF-A0A382TJE0-F1
#
_entry.id   AF-A0A382TJE0-F1
#
_cell.length_a   1.000
_cell.length_b   1.000
_cell.length_c   1.000
_cell.angle_alpha   90.00
_cell.angle_beta   90.00
_cell.angle_gamma   90.00
#
_symmetry.space_group_name_H-M   'P 1'
#
loop_
_entity.id
_entity.type
_entity.pdbx_description
1 polymer ?
#
loop_
_entity_poly.entity_id
_entity_poly.type
_entity_poly.pdbx_seq_one_letter_code
_entity_poly.pdbx_strand_id
1 'polypeptide(L)'
;MFDLPRHIFFTGAPGSRWSGIAQTLEQMPGMNTTDRTEERTYTHHSYNGHIGAYFGKEMEFNVDPKIIETAYEDPEAGCMLIKSHQWCDWVGRIRILYPDVWVILVYRPDLACHTWWHEAGGFEIGYPNYSEYKNSANMLYAIQEINSKLLGIGLTHGSKWEHFTPTWLEENFGCTDNLIKEVFPDILVTIIK
;
A
#
# COMPACT_ATOMS: atom_id res chain seq x y z
N MET A 1 11.08 22.01 0.92
CA MET A 1 11.73 20.69 0.75
C MET A 1 10.79 19.71 1.41
N PHE A 2 10.31 18.70 0.69
CA PHE A 2 9.44 17.67 1.26
C PHE A 2 10.27 16.85 2.26
N ASP A 3 9.83 16.76 3.51
CA ASP A 3 10.51 15.98 4.54
C ASP A 3 9.97 14.54 4.49
N LEU A 4 10.36 13.82 3.43
CA LEU A 4 10.00 12.41 3.24
C LEU A 4 10.99 11.53 4.02
N PRO A 5 10.53 10.47 4.70
CA PRO A 5 11.42 9.50 5.30
C PRO A 5 12.13 8.69 4.21
N ARG A 6 13.19 7.96 4.57
CA ARG A 6 13.82 7.00 3.63
C ARG A 6 12.83 5.91 3.21
N HIS A 7 11.96 5.47 4.12
CA HIS A 7 11.03 4.36 3.92
C HIS A 7 9.61 4.71 4.37
N ILE A 8 8.63 4.36 3.54
CA ILE A 8 7.21 4.35 3.89
C ILE A 8 6.70 2.92 3.72
N PHE A 9 6.29 2.28 4.81
CA PHE A 9 5.62 0.98 4.74
C PHE A 9 4.13 1.19 4.47
N PHE A 10 3.64 0.58 3.41
CA PHE A 10 2.31 0.87 2.88
C PHE A 10 1.49 -0.42 2.82
N THR A 11 0.31 -0.41 3.46
CA THR A 11 -0.51 -1.61 3.62
C THR A 11 -2.00 -1.33 3.56
N GLY A 12 -2.75 -2.31 3.08
CA GLY A 12 -4.20 -2.30 2.96
C GLY A 12 -4.69 -3.71 2.63
N ALA A 13 -5.97 -4.00 2.82
CA ALA A 13 -6.54 -5.30 2.40
C ALA A 13 -6.55 -5.44 0.86
N PRO A 14 -6.52 -6.67 0.29
CA PRO A 14 -6.82 -6.88 -1.12
C PRO A 14 -8.15 -6.20 -1.51
N GLY A 15 -8.18 -5.53 -2.67
CA GLY A 15 -9.38 -4.81 -3.12
C GLY A 15 -9.68 -3.47 -2.43
N SER A 16 -8.84 -3.02 -1.50
CA SER A 16 -8.97 -1.71 -0.84
C SER A 16 -8.63 -0.50 -1.72
N ARG A 17 -8.27 -0.73 -2.99
CA ARG A 17 -7.72 0.28 -3.93
C ARG A 17 -6.39 0.90 -3.49
N TRP A 18 -5.73 0.34 -2.48
CA TRP A 18 -4.42 0.78 -1.98
C TRP A 18 -3.34 0.87 -3.09
N SER A 19 -3.32 -0.03 -4.08
CA SER A 19 -2.35 0.03 -5.20
C SER A 19 -2.49 1.29 -6.06
N GLY A 20 -3.71 1.82 -6.22
CA GLY A 20 -3.96 3.10 -6.90
C GLY A 20 -3.46 4.27 -6.07
N ILE A 21 -3.71 4.25 -4.76
CA ILE A 21 -3.20 5.26 -3.81
C ILE A 21 -1.66 5.25 -3.79
N ALA A 22 -1.04 4.08 -3.79
CA ALA A 22 0.41 3.93 -3.85
C ALA A 22 0.99 4.61 -5.09
N GLN A 23 0.40 4.36 -6.26
CA GLN A 23 0.84 5.00 -7.51
C GLN A 23 0.63 6.51 -7.51
N THR A 24 -0.40 7.03 -6.84
CA THR A 24 -0.59 8.48 -6.64
C THR A 24 0.50 9.04 -5.72
N LEU A 25 0.81 8.38 -4.61
CA LEU A 25 1.87 8.81 -3.70
C LEU A 25 3.24 8.81 -4.41
N GLU A 26 3.55 7.76 -5.17
CA GLU A 26 4.79 7.60 -5.93
C GLU A 26 4.96 8.66 -7.06
N GLN A 27 3.96 9.48 -7.37
CA GLN A 27 4.08 10.62 -8.29
C GLN A 27 4.63 11.88 -7.60
N MET A 28 4.69 11.91 -6.27
CA MET A 28 5.21 13.07 -5.53
C MET A 28 6.72 13.25 -5.77
N PRO A 29 7.21 14.50 -5.84
CA PRO A 29 8.66 14.74 -5.93
C PRO A 29 9.42 14.14 -4.74
N GLY A 30 10.52 13.44 -5.03
CA GLY A 30 11.37 12.79 -4.03
C GLY A 30 11.01 11.33 -3.73
N MET A 31 9.97 10.78 -4.35
CA MET A 31 9.68 9.35 -4.32
C MET A 31 10.61 8.56 -5.25
N ASN A 32 11.01 7.38 -4.80
CA ASN A 32 11.81 6.43 -5.56
C ASN A 32 10.88 5.43 -6.26
N THR A 33 10.99 5.35 -7.58
CA THR A 33 10.22 4.41 -8.41
C THR A 33 11.12 3.51 -9.25
N THR A 34 12.36 3.30 -8.82
CA THR A 34 13.33 2.42 -9.50
C THR A 34 13.04 0.93 -9.27
N ASP A 35 11.99 0.60 -8.52
CA ASP A 35 11.43 -0.75 -8.41
C ASP A 35 10.52 -1.13 -9.59
N ARG A 36 10.22 -0.19 -10.50
CA ARG A 36 9.30 -0.41 -11.63
C ARG A 36 10.03 -1.03 -12.82
N THR A 37 9.67 -2.26 -13.16
CA THR A 37 10.15 -2.97 -14.36
C THR A 37 8.98 -3.47 -15.21
N GLU A 38 9.26 -3.96 -16.42
CA GLU A 38 8.24 -4.55 -17.29
C GLU A 38 7.58 -5.78 -16.63
N GLU A 39 8.37 -6.61 -15.94
CA GLU A 39 7.90 -7.82 -15.25
C GLU A 39 7.02 -7.50 -14.02
N ARG A 40 7.20 -6.32 -13.44
CA ARG A 40 6.42 -5.82 -12.28
C ARG A 40 5.28 -4.90 -12.71
N THR A 41 4.88 -4.98 -13.97
CA THR A 41 3.78 -4.20 -14.53
C THR A 41 2.65 -5.12 -14.96
N TYR A 42 1.55 -5.04 -14.23
CA TYR A 42 0.26 -5.61 -14.66
C TYR A 42 -0.64 -4.47 -15.08
N THR A 43 -1.12 -4.48 -16.32
CA THR A 43 -2.09 -3.51 -16.81
C THR A 43 -3.46 -4.17 -16.90
N HIS A 44 -4.50 -3.39 -16.59
CA HIS A 44 -5.87 -3.80 -16.83
C HIS A 44 -6.55 -2.78 -17.75
N HIS A 45 -7.42 -3.24 -18.65
CA HIS A 45 -8.04 -2.40 -19.68
C HIS A 45 -8.95 -1.30 -19.12
N SER A 46 -9.45 -1.45 -17.88
CA SER A 46 -10.48 -0.58 -17.29
C SER A 46 -10.07 0.18 -16.03
N TYR A 47 -8.90 -0.11 -15.45
CA TYR A 47 -8.43 0.53 -14.22
C TYR A 47 -6.91 0.45 -14.09
N ASN A 48 -6.35 1.29 -13.22
CA ASN A 48 -4.93 1.24 -12.89
C ASN A 48 -4.59 -0.15 -12.35
N GLY A 49 -3.64 -0.84 -12.99
CA GLY A 49 -3.20 -2.15 -12.56
C GLY A 49 -2.17 -2.07 -11.44
N HIS A 50 -1.20 -2.98 -11.44
CA HIS A 50 -0.16 -3.05 -10.41
C HIS A 50 1.19 -2.71 -11.00
N ILE A 51 1.93 -1.83 -10.33
CA ILE A 51 3.24 -1.36 -10.77
C ILE A 51 4.21 -1.39 -9.59
N GLY A 52 5.44 -1.83 -9.86
CA GLY A 52 6.53 -1.88 -8.89
C GLY A 52 6.45 -3.08 -7.96
N ALA A 53 7.36 -3.16 -6.99
CA ALA A 53 7.57 -4.35 -6.16
C ALA A 53 6.48 -4.54 -5.09
N TYR A 54 6.04 -5.79 -4.92
CA TYR A 54 5.14 -6.21 -3.84
C TYR A 54 5.81 -7.26 -2.96
N PHE A 55 5.70 -7.08 -1.64
CA PHE A 55 6.23 -7.99 -0.63
C PHE A 55 5.09 -8.83 -0.05
N GLY A 56 5.33 -10.10 0.21
CA GLY A 56 4.29 -11.01 0.71
C GLY A 56 4.63 -12.48 0.53
N LYS A 57 3.82 -13.33 1.14
CA LYS A 57 3.84 -14.77 0.89
C LYS A 57 3.41 -15.04 -0.55
N GLU A 58 4.15 -15.92 -1.23
CA GLU A 58 4.04 -16.20 -2.68
C GLU A 58 4.34 -15.00 -3.60
N MET A 59 4.70 -13.82 -3.06
CA MET A 59 5.16 -12.67 -3.84
C MET A 59 6.63 -12.84 -4.26
N GLU A 60 7.09 -11.95 -5.15
CA GLU A 60 8.50 -11.88 -5.56
C GLU A 60 9.44 -11.72 -4.37
N PHE A 61 9.05 -10.91 -3.38
CA PHE A 61 9.81 -10.64 -2.17
C PHE A 61 9.07 -11.12 -0.92
N ASN A 62 9.80 -11.78 -0.02
CA ASN A 62 9.28 -12.16 1.29
C ASN A 62 9.07 -10.93 2.18
N VAL A 63 8.21 -11.10 3.18
CA VAL A 63 7.95 -10.09 4.23
C VAL A 63 9.12 -10.06 5.22
N ASP A 64 10.24 -9.47 4.79
CA ASP A 64 11.42 -9.24 5.63
C ASP A 64 11.86 -7.77 5.51
N PRO A 65 11.76 -6.97 6.59
CA PRO A 65 12.18 -5.58 6.56
C PRO A 65 13.65 -5.40 6.14
N LYS A 66 14.52 -6.39 6.33
CA LYS A 66 15.94 -6.29 6.00
C LYS A 66 16.26 -6.31 4.50
N ILE A 67 15.33 -6.75 3.66
CA ILE A 67 15.55 -6.90 2.21
C ILE A 67 14.77 -5.88 1.38
N ILE A 68 14.06 -4.94 2.01
CA ILE A 68 13.17 -3.99 1.34
C ILE A 68 13.86 -3.19 0.23
N GLU A 69 15.15 -2.85 0.42
CA GLU A 69 15.91 -2.04 -0.53
C GLU A 69 16.36 -2.85 -1.75
N THR A 70 16.40 -4.18 -1.69
CA THR A 70 16.84 -5.01 -2.84
C THR A 70 15.85 -5.02 -4.00
N ALA A 71 14.63 -4.53 -3.76
CA ALA A 71 13.63 -4.38 -4.80
C ALA A 71 13.88 -3.16 -5.72
N TYR A 72 14.72 -2.22 -5.30
CA TYR A 72 14.98 -0.95 -5.99
C TYR A 72 16.34 -1.00 -6.70
N GLU A 73 16.39 -0.56 -7.95
CA GLU A 73 17.66 -0.50 -8.72
C GLU A 73 18.64 0.53 -8.12
N ASP A 74 18.12 1.67 -7.67
CA ASP A 74 18.89 2.70 -6.97
C ASP A 74 18.19 3.08 -5.66
N PRO A 75 18.56 2.46 -4.52
CA PRO A 75 17.99 2.76 -3.21
C PRO A 75 18.23 4.20 -2.73
N GLU A 76 19.18 4.94 -3.31
CA GLU A 76 19.51 6.31 -2.92
C GLU A 76 18.73 7.36 -3.74
N ALA A 77 17.93 6.94 -4.72
CA ALA A 77 17.17 7.84 -5.60
C ALA A 77 16.02 8.60 -4.90
N GLY A 78 15.62 8.20 -3.68
CA GLY A 78 14.59 8.89 -2.91
C GLY A 78 13.85 8.00 -1.91
N CYS A 79 12.68 8.47 -1.47
CA CYS A 79 11.79 7.77 -0.54
C CYS A 79 11.17 6.52 -1.17
N MET A 80 11.36 5.36 -0.54
CA MET A 80 10.83 4.08 -1.01
C MET A 80 9.44 3.77 -0.41
N LEU A 81 8.46 3.47 -1.27
CA LEU A 81 7.12 3.02 -0.87
C LEU A 81 7.02 1.49 -0.87
N ILE A 82 7.05 0.88 0.30
CA ILE A 82 7.22 -0.57 0.46
C ILE A 82 5.85 -1.21 0.64
N LYS A 83 5.36 -1.87 -0.41
CA LYS A 83 3.99 -2.35 -0.55
C LYS A 83 3.82 -3.80 -0.05
N SER A 84 2.97 -4.03 0.96
CA SER A 84 2.54 -5.39 1.35
C SER A 84 1.19 -5.41 2.06
N HIS A 85 0.40 -6.45 1.79
CA HIS A 85 -0.78 -6.79 2.59
C HIS A 85 -0.43 -7.21 4.03
N GLN A 86 0.77 -7.74 4.25
CA GLN A 86 1.17 -8.34 5.53
C GLN A 86 1.89 -7.38 6.46
N TRP A 87 2.21 -6.14 6.06
CA TRP A 87 2.86 -5.18 6.95
C TRP A 87 2.02 -4.81 8.17
N CYS A 88 0.70 -5.02 8.14
CA CYS A 88 -0.15 -4.90 9.31
C CYS A 88 0.34 -5.77 10.50
N ASP A 89 0.94 -6.93 10.25
CA ASP A 89 1.50 -7.80 11.30
C ASP A 89 2.87 -7.32 11.83
N TRP A 90 3.48 -6.32 11.18
CA TRP A 90 4.87 -5.93 11.41
C TRP A 90 5.04 -4.51 11.92
N VAL A 91 3.99 -3.69 11.99
CA VAL A 91 4.07 -2.25 12.32
C VAL A 91 4.92 -1.98 13.57
N GLY A 92 4.68 -2.71 14.67
CA GLY A 92 5.46 -2.54 15.90
C GLY A 92 6.94 -2.88 15.74
N ARG A 93 7.27 -3.94 14.98
CA ARG A 93 8.66 -4.36 14.73
C ARG A 93 9.39 -3.46 13.74
N ILE A 94 8.68 -3.00 12.71
CA ILE A 94 9.21 -2.07 11.70
C ILE A 94 9.71 -0.78 12.37
N ARG A 95 8.90 -0.20 13.27
CA ARG A 95 9.28 1.05 13.98
C ARG A 95 10.45 0.87 14.96
N ILE A 96 10.69 -0.36 15.43
CA ILE A 96 11.89 -0.67 16.23
C ILE A 96 13.14 -0.76 15.34
N LEU A 97 12.99 -1.34 14.14
CA LEU A 97 14.10 -1.51 13.19
C LEU A 97 14.47 -0.21 12.46
N TYR A 98 13.47 0.62 12.18
CA TYR A 98 13.58 1.88 11.45
C TYR A 98 12.89 2.99 12.26
N PRO A 99 13.60 3.72 13.13
CA PRO A 99 12.97 4.70 14.02
C PRO A 99 12.27 5.86 13.31
N ASP A 100 12.77 6.27 12.13
CA ASP A 100 12.26 7.41 11.35
C ASP A 100 11.30 6.98 10.22
N VAL A 101 10.71 5.78 10.33
CA VAL A 101 9.85 5.20 9.30
C VAL A 101 8.42 5.70 9.40
N TRP A 102 7.79 5.92 8.25
CA TRP A 102 6.34 6.14 8.23
C TRP A 102 5.61 4.86 7.85
N VAL A 103 4.42 4.68 8.43
CA VAL A 103 3.53 3.58 8.08
C VAL A 103 2.19 4.15 7.66
N ILE A 104 1.75 3.83 6.45
CA ILE A 104 0.44 4.24 5.93
C ILE A 104 -0.47 3.03 5.84
N LEU A 105 -1.65 3.18 6.43
CA LEU A 105 -2.70 2.17 6.43
C LEU A 105 -3.85 2.64 5.55
N VAL A 106 -4.32 1.77 4.66
CA VAL A 106 -5.50 1.99 3.82
C VAL A 106 -6.61 1.06 4.25
N TYR A 107 -7.69 1.65 4.76
CA TYR A 107 -8.90 0.93 5.14
C TYR A 107 -10.01 1.16 4.11
N ARG A 108 -10.73 0.08 3.82
CA ARG A 108 -11.98 0.10 3.04
C ARG A 108 -12.85 -1.07 3.52
N PRO A 109 -14.19 -0.93 3.62
CA PRO A 109 -15.06 -1.98 4.14
C PRO A 109 -14.91 -3.34 3.43
N ASP A 110 -15.00 -4.45 4.18
CA ASP A 110 -14.66 -5.79 3.70
C ASP A 110 -15.38 -6.21 2.42
N LEU A 111 -16.70 -5.97 2.36
CA LEU A 111 -17.50 -6.31 1.17
C LEU A 111 -17.10 -5.46 -0.03
N ALA A 112 -16.82 -4.17 0.18
CA ALA A 112 -16.39 -3.28 -0.88
C ALA A 112 -15.01 -3.69 -1.43
N CYS A 113 -14.10 -4.12 -0.53
CA CYS A 113 -12.83 -4.74 -0.89
C CYS A 113 -13.04 -6.00 -1.71
N HIS A 114 -13.83 -6.96 -1.23
CA HIS A 114 -14.04 -8.24 -1.89
C HIS A 114 -14.67 -8.09 -3.28
N THR A 115 -15.71 -7.28 -3.40
CA THR A 115 -16.33 -6.96 -4.70
C THR A 115 -15.33 -6.34 -5.66
N TRP A 116 -14.58 -5.32 -5.21
CA TRP A 116 -13.59 -4.69 -6.07
C TRP A 116 -12.43 -5.61 -6.43
N TRP A 117 -12.02 -6.53 -5.54
CA TRP A 117 -10.97 -7.48 -5.87
C TRP A 117 -11.37 -8.40 -7.02
N HIS A 118 -12.63 -8.85 -7.07
CA HIS A 118 -13.17 -9.60 -8.21
C HIS A 118 -13.25 -8.75 -9.47
N GLU A 119 -13.78 -7.52 -9.36
CA GLU A 119 -13.81 -6.56 -10.47
C GLU A 119 -12.41 -6.23 -10.99
N ALA A 120 -11.41 -6.26 -10.11
CA ALA A 120 -10.00 -6.00 -10.38
C ALA A 120 -9.27 -7.15 -11.09
N GLY A 121 -9.94 -8.27 -11.36
CA GLY A 121 -9.41 -9.45 -12.04
C GLY A 121 -9.29 -10.68 -11.14
N GLY A 122 -9.45 -10.53 -9.82
CA GLY A 122 -9.43 -11.65 -8.88
C GLY A 122 -8.15 -12.48 -8.97
N PHE A 123 -8.31 -13.79 -9.17
CA PHE A 123 -7.17 -14.71 -9.36
C PHE A 123 -6.54 -14.66 -10.76
N GLU A 124 -7.14 -13.95 -11.72
CA GLU A 124 -6.57 -13.74 -13.06
C GLU A 124 -5.57 -12.57 -13.08
N ILE A 125 -5.32 -11.94 -11.93
CA ILE A 125 -4.24 -10.96 -11.77
C ILE A 125 -2.90 -11.69 -11.92
N GLY A 126 -2.16 -11.35 -12.97
CA GLY A 126 -0.86 -11.97 -13.27
C GLY A 126 0.29 -11.45 -12.39
N TYR A 127 0.15 -10.23 -11.86
CA TYR A 127 1.07 -9.64 -10.88
C TYR A 127 0.33 -8.56 -10.06
N PRO A 128 0.51 -8.50 -8.72
CA PRO A 128 1.28 -9.41 -7.88
C PRO A 128 0.58 -10.77 -7.67
N ASN A 129 1.25 -11.75 -7.05
CA ASN A 129 0.75 -13.12 -6.94
C ASN A 129 -0.24 -13.31 -5.79
N TYR A 130 -1.49 -13.66 -6.11
CA TYR A 130 -2.56 -13.90 -5.13
C TYR A 130 -2.81 -15.40 -4.83
N SER A 131 -1.94 -16.31 -5.26
CA SER A 131 -2.16 -17.76 -5.14
C SER A 131 -2.26 -18.26 -3.68
N GLU A 132 -1.64 -17.57 -2.73
CA GLU A 132 -1.70 -17.89 -1.29
C GLU A 132 -3.13 -18.00 -0.77
N TYR A 133 -4.05 -17.19 -1.31
CA TYR A 133 -5.44 -17.17 -0.86
C TYR A 133 -6.24 -18.37 -1.40
N LYS A 134 -5.82 -19.00 -2.50
CA LYS A 134 -6.41 -20.24 -3.08
C LYS A 134 -7.84 -20.14 -3.62
N ASN A 135 -8.74 -19.46 -2.94
CA ASN A 135 -10.14 -19.31 -3.34
C ASN A 135 -10.77 -18.03 -2.78
N SER A 136 -11.97 -17.71 -3.28
CA SER A 136 -12.65 -16.45 -2.95
C SER A 136 -13.09 -16.34 -1.48
N ALA A 137 -13.40 -17.47 -0.83
CA ALA A 137 -13.81 -17.48 0.57
C ALA A 137 -12.61 -17.15 1.49
N ASN A 138 -11.46 -17.75 1.20
CA ASN A 138 -10.20 -17.44 1.88
C ASN A 138 -9.75 -15.99 1.61
N MET A 139 -9.97 -15.47 0.40
CA MET A 139 -9.72 -14.06 0.09
C MET A 139 -10.56 -13.14 0.96
N LEU A 140 -11.87 -13.41 1.09
CA LEU A 140 -12.74 -12.65 1.99
C LEU A 140 -12.28 -12.73 3.45
N TYR A 141 -11.94 -13.93 3.92
CA TYR A 141 -11.41 -14.13 5.27
C TYR A 141 -10.14 -13.30 5.50
N ALA A 142 -9.20 -13.30 4.56
CA ALA A 142 -7.98 -12.51 4.66
C ALA A 142 -8.26 -11.00 4.64
N ILE A 143 -9.21 -10.54 3.83
CA ILE A 143 -9.64 -9.13 3.83
C ILE A 143 -10.15 -8.73 5.21
N GLN A 144 -11.03 -9.53 5.81
CA GLN A 144 -11.59 -9.28 7.14
C GLN A 144 -10.49 -9.26 8.21
N GLU A 145 -9.56 -10.22 8.16
CA GLU A 145 -8.44 -10.29 9.10
C GLU A 145 -7.54 -9.07 9.00
N ILE A 146 -7.13 -8.69 7.78
CA ILE A 146 -6.27 -7.53 7.53
C ILE A 146 -6.99 -6.25 7.98
N ASN A 147 -8.23 -6.02 7.57
CA ASN A 147 -8.98 -4.83 7.97
C ASN A 147 -9.15 -4.73 9.49
N SER A 148 -9.44 -5.83 10.17
CA SER A 148 -9.50 -5.86 11.64
C SER A 148 -8.15 -5.46 12.27
N LYS A 149 -7.03 -5.95 11.72
CA LYS A 149 -5.68 -5.58 12.18
C LYS A 149 -5.40 -4.11 11.93
N LEU A 150 -5.71 -3.57 10.76
CA LEU A 150 -5.51 -2.15 10.42
C LEU A 150 -6.23 -1.24 11.43
N LEU A 151 -7.50 -1.52 11.71
CA LEU A 151 -8.27 -0.76 12.70
C LEU A 151 -7.69 -0.89 14.11
N GLY A 152 -7.26 -2.09 14.51
CA GLY A 152 -6.61 -2.32 15.80
C GLY A 152 -5.28 -1.56 15.96
N ILE A 153 -4.48 -1.49 14.88
CA ILE A 153 -3.24 -0.71 14.85
C ILE A 153 -3.56 0.77 14.99
N GLY A 154 -4.55 1.27 14.23
CA GLY A 154 -4.99 2.66 14.31
C GLY A 154 -5.46 3.03 15.71
N LEU A 155 -6.25 2.16 16.37
CA LEU A 155 -6.67 2.35 17.75
C LEU A 155 -5.47 2.43 18.72
N THR A 156 -4.53 1.50 18.60
CA THR A 156 -3.33 1.43 19.46
C THR A 156 -2.45 2.67 19.34
N HIS A 157 -2.42 3.30 18.17
CA HIS A 157 -1.60 4.49 17.90
C HIS A 157 -2.38 5.80 18.03
N GLY A 158 -3.66 5.78 18.41
CA GLY A 158 -4.50 6.99 18.47
C GLY A 158 -4.65 7.67 17.10
N SER A 159 -4.62 6.89 16.02
CA SER A 159 -4.63 7.36 14.65
C SER A 159 -5.93 8.03 14.25
N LYS A 160 -5.84 9.09 13.45
CA LYS A 160 -6.98 9.74 12.79
C LYS A 160 -7.17 9.12 11.40
N TRP A 161 -8.33 8.52 11.17
CA TRP A 161 -8.71 8.00 9.86
C TRP A 161 -9.39 9.09 9.03
N GLU A 162 -8.90 9.32 7.82
CA GLU A 162 -9.33 10.43 6.96
C GLU A 162 -9.51 9.98 5.52
N HIS A 163 -10.24 10.74 4.72
CA HIS A 163 -10.33 10.46 3.29
C HIS A 163 -9.05 10.85 2.57
N PHE A 164 -8.64 10.04 1.59
CA PHE A 164 -7.51 10.35 0.72
C PHE A 164 -7.90 11.48 -0.25
N THR A 165 -7.50 12.70 0.09
CA THR A 165 -7.89 13.95 -0.60
C THR A 165 -6.66 14.81 -0.88
N PRO A 166 -6.73 15.79 -1.80
CA PRO A 166 -5.63 16.75 -2.00
C PRO A 166 -5.20 17.44 -0.70
N THR A 167 -6.17 17.83 0.14
CA THR A 167 -5.89 18.42 1.46
C THR A 167 -5.10 17.45 2.36
N TRP A 168 -5.47 16.17 2.37
CA TRP A 168 -4.72 15.17 3.14
C TRP A 168 -3.27 15.03 2.65
N LEU A 169 -3.02 15.09 1.34
CA LEU A 169 -1.64 15.09 0.78
C LEU A 169 -0.87 16.35 1.18
N GLU A 170 -1.49 17.51 1.09
CA GLU A 170 -0.87 18.78 1.48
C GLU A 170 -0.52 18.79 2.98
N GLU A 171 -1.43 18.38 3.85
CA GLU A 171 -1.22 18.37 5.30
C GLU A 171 -0.16 17.35 5.75
N ASN A 172 -0.09 16.18 5.11
CA ASN A 172 0.80 15.10 5.54
C ASN A 172 2.16 15.09 4.85
N PHE A 173 2.22 15.55 3.60
CA PHE A 173 3.41 15.53 2.76
C PHE A 173 3.83 16.91 2.26
N GLY A 174 3.01 17.96 2.41
CA GLY A 174 3.26 19.28 1.83
C GLY A 174 3.00 19.35 0.32
N CYS A 175 2.50 18.27 -0.30
CA CYS A 175 2.31 18.19 -1.74
C CYS A 175 1.08 18.98 -2.18
N THR A 176 1.29 20.06 -2.93
CA THR A 176 0.22 20.93 -3.47
C THR A 176 -0.18 20.56 -4.91
N ASP A 177 0.47 19.56 -5.50
CA ASP A 177 0.15 19.10 -6.84
C ASP A 177 -1.21 18.39 -6.82
N ASN A 178 -2.04 18.66 -7.83
CA ASN A 178 -3.36 18.04 -7.95
C ASN A 178 -3.25 16.60 -8.49
N LEU A 179 -2.67 15.70 -7.68
CA LEU A 179 -2.43 14.29 -8.04
C LEU A 179 -3.69 13.42 -7.87
N ILE A 180 -4.61 13.81 -6.99
CA ILE A 180 -5.85 13.06 -6.72
C ILE A 180 -6.97 13.59 -7.60
N LYS A 181 -7.37 12.78 -8.60
CA LYS A 181 -8.44 13.13 -9.54
C LYS A 181 -9.83 12.72 -9.07
N GLU A 182 -9.92 11.72 -8.21
CA GLU A 182 -11.16 11.15 -7.70
C GLU A 182 -11.01 10.82 -6.22
N VAL A 183 -12.02 11.19 -5.43
CA VAL A 183 -12.08 10.90 -3.99
C VAL A 183 -13.14 9.84 -3.76
N PHE A 184 -12.75 8.74 -3.12
CA PHE A 184 -13.64 7.64 -2.81
C PHE A 184 -14.16 7.75 -1.38
N PRO A 185 -15.48 7.86 -1.17
CA PRO A 185 -16.06 8.08 0.17
C PRO A 185 -15.95 6.83 1.07
N ASP A 186 -15.67 5.67 0.50
CA ASP A 186 -15.52 4.40 1.22
C ASP A 186 -14.06 4.05 1.54
N ILE A 187 -13.10 4.92 1.18
CA ILE A 187 -11.68 4.76 1.50
C ILE A 187 -11.29 5.70 2.62
N LEU A 188 -10.60 5.14 3.60
CA LEU A 188 -9.93 5.89 4.66
C LEU A 188 -8.44 5.56 4.67
N VAL A 189 -7.63 6.56 4.96
CA VAL A 189 -6.19 6.47 5.13
C VAL A 189 -5.80 7.02 6.50
N THR A 190 -4.71 6.49 7.05
CA THR A 190 -4.01 7.10 8.17
C THR A 190 -2.51 6.93 7.98
N ILE A 191 -1.74 7.84 8.55
CA ILE A 191 -0.29 7.77 8.62
C ILE A 191 0.16 7.71 10.09
N ILE A 192 1.16 6.88 10.35
CA ILE A 192 1.86 6.78 11.63
C ILE A 192 3.29 7.24 11.35
N LYS A 193 3.72 8.31 12.04
CA LYS A 193 5.07 8.89 11.94
C LYS A 193 5.92 8.51 13.15
#